data_AF-A0A2V5VVN5-F1
#
_entry.id   AF-A0A2V5VVN5-F1
#
_cell.length_a   1.000
_cell.length_b   1.000
_cell.length_c   1.000
_cell.angle_alpha   90.00
_cell.angle_beta   90.00
_cell.angle_gamma   90.00
#
_symmetry.space_group_name_H-M   'P 1'
#
loop_
_entity.id
_entity.type
_entity.pdbx_description
1 polymer ?
#
loop_
_entity_poly.entity_id
_entity_poly.type
_entity_poly.pdbx_seq_one_letter_code
_entity_poly.pdbx_strand_id
1 'polypeptide(L)'
;MKKNGEPDRSRQFIGCLLVVTLMPLATGCDTMRDSTLTGRLWDDGGVNHCLPAPQPNPKLYRTPDDKDVLVTYDELREKNDSIRRRAFFFQPNVRRLEAHKRPKFVSPDKVVELKLIRVSEAGNTNAPVEEVIFAKISADNQAFTLIWFGTDLGPYALPVYEDRGSEVRRALLTPLATMGDVIVVVVVVAVVAGAIVGYGYAAGQTCHHP
;
A
#
# COMPACT_ATOMS: atom_id res chain seq x y z
N MET A 1 -1.76 63.19 -28.44
CA MET A 1 -2.24 62.81 -27.09
C MET A 1 -2.16 61.30 -26.94
N LYS A 2 -1.26 60.80 -26.08
CA LYS A 2 -1.15 59.38 -25.73
C LYS A 2 -2.31 59.02 -24.80
N LYS A 3 -3.14 58.03 -25.16
CA LYS A 3 -4.18 57.48 -24.27
C LYS A 3 -3.49 56.71 -23.14
N ASN A 4 -3.29 57.38 -22.01
CA ASN A 4 -2.84 56.77 -20.75
C ASN A 4 -4.07 56.17 -20.05
N GLY A 5 -4.46 54.95 -20.44
CA GLY A 5 -5.64 54.29 -19.89
C GLY A 5 -5.50 52.77 -19.85
N GLU A 6 -4.38 52.25 -19.34
CA GLU A 6 -4.22 50.80 -19.17
C GLU A 6 -3.33 50.30 -18.00
N PRO A 7 -3.02 51.05 -16.91
CA PRO A 7 -2.26 50.48 -15.80
C PRO A 7 -3.12 49.76 -14.74
N ASP A 8 -4.40 50.16 -14.57
CA ASP A 8 -5.23 49.65 -13.46
C ASP A 8 -5.83 48.27 -13.76
N ARG A 9 -6.30 48.09 -15.01
CA ARG A 9 -6.87 46.81 -15.47
C ARG A 9 -5.82 45.71 -15.46
N SER A 10 -4.60 45.97 -15.92
CA SER A 10 -3.50 44.99 -15.90
C SER A 10 -3.08 44.63 -14.48
N ARG A 11 -3.05 45.60 -13.55
CA ARG A 11 -2.74 45.37 -12.14
C ARG A 11 -3.82 44.54 -11.44
N GLN A 12 -5.10 44.76 -11.76
CA GLN A 12 -6.21 43.94 -11.28
C GLN A 12 -6.14 42.51 -11.82
N PHE A 13 -5.83 42.34 -13.11
CA PHE A 13 -5.59 41.03 -13.70
C PHE A 13 -4.45 40.28 -13.02
N ILE A 14 -3.30 40.93 -12.85
CA ILE A 14 -2.13 40.35 -12.17
C ILE A 14 -2.47 40.03 -10.71
N GLY A 15 -3.19 40.91 -10.01
CA GLY A 15 -3.62 40.71 -8.63
C GLY A 15 -4.56 39.52 -8.47
N CYS A 16 -5.59 39.40 -9.32
CA CYS A 16 -6.50 38.25 -9.28
C CYS A 16 -5.81 36.94 -9.68
N LEU A 17 -4.92 36.97 -10.67
CA LEU A 17 -4.15 35.79 -11.11
C LEU A 17 -3.19 35.33 -10.00
N LEU A 18 -2.56 36.28 -9.27
CA LEU A 18 -1.79 36.00 -8.06
C LEU A 18 -2.66 35.41 -6.94
N VAL A 19 -3.85 35.95 -6.67
CA VAL A 19 -4.74 35.41 -5.63
C VAL A 19 -5.18 33.98 -5.94
N VAL A 20 -5.52 33.67 -7.20
CA VAL A 20 -5.93 32.31 -7.61
C VAL A 20 -4.76 31.32 -7.58
N THR A 21 -3.56 31.76 -7.97
CA THR A 21 -2.37 30.90 -7.94
C THR A 21 -1.79 30.73 -6.53
N LEU A 22 -2.00 31.70 -5.64
CA LEU A 22 -1.55 31.66 -4.24
C LEU A 22 -2.60 31.12 -3.26
N MET A 23 -3.89 31.06 -3.63
CA MET A 23 -4.95 30.43 -2.82
C MET A 23 -4.63 28.98 -2.42
N PRO A 24 -4.11 28.12 -3.31
CA PRO A 24 -3.68 26.77 -2.94
C PRO A 24 -2.55 26.78 -1.89
N LEU A 25 -1.64 27.77 -1.94
CA LEU A 25 -0.54 27.92 -0.97
C LEU A 25 -1.02 28.47 0.38
N ALA A 26 -2.18 29.13 0.43
CA ALA A 26 -2.79 29.67 1.64
C ALA A 26 -3.68 28.64 2.36
N THR A 27 -4.18 27.63 1.66
CA THR A 27 -4.84 26.47 2.28
C THR A 27 -3.78 25.53 2.85
N GLY A 28 -3.94 25.11 4.10
CA GLY A 28 -2.93 24.34 4.82
C GLY A 28 -2.51 23.04 4.12
N CYS A 29 -1.41 22.46 4.59
CA CYS A 29 -0.82 21.25 4.00
C CYS A 29 -1.81 20.06 3.95
N ASP A 30 -2.76 20.02 4.89
CA ASP A 30 -3.82 19.00 4.93
C ASP A 30 -4.85 19.20 3.82
N THR A 31 -5.21 20.44 3.52
CA THR A 31 -6.17 20.76 2.44
C THR A 31 -5.56 20.45 1.06
N MET A 32 -4.27 20.71 0.86
CA MET A 32 -3.57 20.32 -0.37
C MET A 32 -3.44 18.79 -0.52
N ARG A 33 -3.24 18.05 0.57
CA ARG A 33 -3.20 16.58 0.53
C ARG A 33 -4.54 15.99 0.10
N ASP A 34 -5.64 16.48 0.65
CA ASP A 34 -6.99 16.03 0.29
C ASP A 34 -7.40 16.46 -1.13
N SER A 35 -6.92 17.63 -1.59
CA SER A 35 -7.38 18.26 -2.83
C SER A 35 -6.57 17.88 -4.07
N THR A 36 -5.39 17.27 -3.92
CA THR A 36 -4.53 16.86 -5.04
C THR A 36 -4.58 15.35 -5.24
N LEU A 37 -4.54 14.91 -6.49
CA LEU A 37 -4.43 13.52 -6.89
C LEU A 37 -3.11 12.92 -6.38
N THR A 38 -2.01 13.69 -6.41
CA THR A 38 -0.75 13.25 -5.80
C THR A 38 -0.85 13.14 -4.28
N GLY A 39 -1.48 14.11 -3.61
CA GLY A 39 -1.78 14.03 -2.18
C GLY A 39 -2.51 12.74 -1.85
N ARG A 40 -3.69 12.53 -2.44
CA ARG A 40 -4.51 11.33 -2.24
C ARG A 40 -3.79 10.02 -2.61
N LEU A 41 -2.94 10.02 -3.64
CA LEU A 41 -2.15 8.83 -4.01
C LEU A 41 -1.22 8.38 -2.88
N TRP A 42 -0.73 9.34 -2.08
CA TRP A 42 0.20 9.11 -0.97
C TRP A 42 -0.48 9.15 0.42
N ASP A 43 -1.77 9.47 0.50
CA ASP A 43 -2.49 9.79 1.74
C ASP A 43 -3.32 8.64 2.35
N ASP A 44 -3.16 7.37 1.92
CA ASP A 44 -3.91 6.26 2.55
C ASP A 44 -3.35 5.84 3.94
N GLY A 45 -3.11 6.78 4.86
CA GLY A 45 -2.94 6.47 6.29
C GLY A 45 -1.86 5.42 6.59
N GLY A 46 -0.59 5.79 6.46
CA GLY A 46 0.53 5.00 6.95
C GLY A 46 1.00 3.87 6.03
N VAL A 47 2.10 3.24 6.46
CA VAL A 47 2.65 2.05 5.80
C VAL A 47 1.67 0.90 6.00
N ASN A 48 1.18 0.31 4.91
CA ASN A 48 0.27 -0.83 4.99
C ASN A 48 1.04 -2.07 5.43
N HIS A 49 0.51 -2.84 6.38
CA HIS A 49 1.10 -4.11 6.78
C HIS A 49 0.33 -5.31 6.22
N CYS A 50 1.06 -6.39 6.08
CA CYS A 50 0.54 -7.74 5.95
C CYS A 50 0.70 -8.43 7.30
N LEU A 51 -0.41 -8.93 7.83
CA LEU A 51 -0.52 -9.58 9.12
C LEU A 51 -0.99 -11.03 8.91
N PRO A 52 -0.74 -11.95 9.84
CA PRO A 52 -1.50 -13.19 9.89
C PRO A 52 -2.99 -12.87 10.08
N ALA A 53 -3.88 -13.64 9.44
CA ALA A 53 -5.32 -13.47 9.65
C ALA A 53 -5.71 -13.76 11.11
N PRO A 54 -6.88 -13.31 11.61
CA PRO A 54 -7.37 -13.68 12.93
C PRO A 54 -7.46 -15.20 13.14
N GLN A 55 -7.71 -15.93 12.05
CA GLN A 55 -7.63 -17.39 11.97
C GLN A 55 -6.67 -17.77 10.83
N PRO A 56 -5.35 -17.86 11.08
CA PRO A 56 -4.35 -18.08 10.02
C PRO A 56 -4.37 -19.47 9.41
N ASN A 57 -5.04 -20.45 10.04
CA ASN A 57 -5.09 -21.85 9.60
C ASN A 57 -3.71 -22.40 9.16
N PRO A 58 -2.66 -22.29 10.02
CA PRO A 58 -1.33 -22.66 9.64
C PRO A 58 -1.26 -24.17 9.37
N LYS A 59 -0.65 -24.56 8.25
CA LYS A 59 -0.39 -25.96 7.90
C LYS A 59 1.06 -26.13 7.52
N LEU A 60 1.68 -27.15 8.08
CA LEU A 60 3.08 -27.48 7.87
C LEU A 60 3.18 -28.79 7.08
N TYR A 61 4.07 -28.79 6.09
CA TYR A 61 4.31 -29.93 5.23
C TYR A 61 5.81 -30.13 5.06
N ARG A 62 6.32 -31.34 5.25
CA ARG A 62 7.73 -31.68 5.05
C ARG A 62 7.99 -32.07 3.60
N THR A 63 9.20 -31.77 3.13
CA THR A 63 9.68 -32.26 1.84
C THR A 63 9.95 -33.76 1.90
N PRO A 64 9.90 -34.49 0.77
CA PRO A 64 10.15 -35.94 0.75
C PRO A 64 11.54 -36.37 1.25
N ASP A 65 12.51 -35.46 1.20
CA ASP A 65 13.86 -35.68 1.68
C ASP A 65 14.07 -35.24 3.14
N ASP A 66 13.00 -34.83 3.83
CA ASP A 66 13.02 -34.36 5.22
C ASP A 66 14.03 -33.24 5.50
N LYS A 67 14.39 -32.44 4.48
CA LYS A 67 15.36 -31.34 4.63
C LYS A 67 14.75 -29.98 4.88
N ASP A 68 13.46 -29.82 4.60
CA ASP A 68 12.77 -28.55 4.82
C ASP A 68 11.30 -28.76 5.13
N VAL A 69 10.70 -27.74 5.72
CA VAL A 69 9.27 -27.69 6.03
C VAL A 69 8.67 -26.49 5.34
N LEU A 70 7.69 -26.74 4.49
CA LEU A 70 6.83 -25.72 3.96
C LEU A 70 5.79 -25.32 5.01
N VAL A 71 5.76 -24.04 5.34
CA VAL A 71 4.75 -23.43 6.19
C VAL A 71 3.77 -22.68 5.29
N THR A 72 2.48 -22.97 5.47
CA THR A 72 1.38 -22.25 4.80
C THR A 72 0.46 -21.62 5.83
N TYR A 73 -0.07 -20.43 5.53
CA TYR A 73 -1.01 -19.73 6.40
C TYR A 73 -1.82 -18.70 5.61
N ASP A 74 -2.93 -18.26 6.19
CA ASP A 74 -3.78 -17.19 5.68
C ASP A 74 -3.29 -15.84 6.21
N GLU A 75 -2.97 -14.94 5.28
CA GLU A 75 -2.47 -13.59 5.54
C GLU A 75 -3.57 -12.57 5.28
N LEU A 76 -3.78 -11.64 6.21
CA LEU A 76 -4.63 -10.46 6.08
C LEU A 76 -3.80 -9.26 5.60
N ARG A 77 -4.33 -8.51 4.64
CA ARG A 77 -3.74 -7.24 4.19
C ARG A 77 -4.55 -6.09 4.75
N GLU A 78 -3.93 -5.23 5.56
CA GLU A 78 -4.59 -4.05 6.14
C GLU A 78 -5.18 -3.13 5.07
N LYS A 79 -4.52 -3.04 3.91
CA LYS A 79 -4.93 -2.16 2.81
C LYS A 79 -6.39 -2.34 2.37
N ASN A 80 -6.89 -3.56 2.39
CA ASN A 80 -8.18 -3.90 1.77
C ASN A 80 -8.90 -5.05 2.45
N ASP A 81 -8.46 -5.41 3.66
CA ASP A 81 -8.93 -6.56 4.44
C ASP A 81 -8.99 -7.89 3.68
N SER A 82 -8.22 -8.01 2.61
CA SER A 82 -8.21 -9.24 1.81
C SER A 82 -7.36 -10.31 2.48
N ILE A 83 -7.91 -11.52 2.53
CA ILE A 83 -7.21 -12.71 3.01
C ILE A 83 -6.63 -13.46 1.81
N ARG A 84 -5.36 -13.88 1.91
CA ARG A 84 -4.71 -14.73 0.89
C ARG A 84 -3.84 -15.81 1.51
N ARG A 85 -3.81 -16.97 0.87
CA ARG A 85 -2.93 -18.07 1.26
C ARG A 85 -1.48 -17.73 0.89
N ARG A 86 -0.58 -17.82 1.87
CA ARG A 86 0.86 -17.70 1.70
C ARG A 86 1.54 -19.03 2.02
N ALA A 87 2.67 -19.24 1.36
CA ALA A 87 3.50 -20.42 1.55
C ALA A 87 4.98 -20.02 1.52
N PHE A 88 5.79 -20.52 2.44
CA PHE A 88 7.23 -20.32 2.44
C PHE A 88 7.94 -21.53 3.05
N PHE A 89 9.18 -21.77 2.63
CA PHE A 89 10.03 -22.80 3.21
C PHE A 89 10.72 -22.29 4.48
N PHE A 90 10.71 -23.08 5.54
CA PHE A 90 11.18 -22.69 6.86
C PHE A 90 12.68 -22.43 6.89
N GLN A 91 13.51 -23.38 6.48
CA GLN A 91 14.99 -23.31 6.61
C GLN A 91 15.58 -22.04 5.96
N PRO A 92 15.28 -21.69 4.69
CA PRO A 92 15.79 -20.47 4.07
C PRO A 92 15.29 -19.16 4.69
N ASN A 93 14.20 -19.23 5.48
CA ASN A 93 13.51 -18.06 6.03
C ASN A 93 13.68 -17.88 7.54
N VAL A 94 14.30 -18.81 8.27
CA VAL A 94 14.48 -18.73 9.74
C VAL A 94 14.99 -17.36 10.18
N ARG A 95 16.13 -16.91 9.64
CA ARG A 95 16.71 -15.60 9.97
C ARG A 95 15.80 -14.42 9.64
N ARG A 96 14.91 -14.56 8.64
CA ARG A 96 13.94 -13.51 8.28
C ARG A 96 12.78 -13.49 9.25
N LEU A 97 12.32 -14.66 9.71
CA LEU A 97 11.28 -14.78 10.72
C LEU A 97 11.75 -14.15 12.05
N GLU A 98 12.96 -14.48 12.50
CA GLU A 98 13.56 -13.89 13.71
C GLU A 98 13.69 -12.36 13.59
N ALA A 99 14.08 -11.87 12.40
CA ALA A 99 14.20 -10.45 12.11
C ALA A 99 12.86 -9.76 11.81
N HIS A 100 11.71 -10.43 11.92
CA HIS A 100 10.38 -9.91 11.59
C HIS A 100 10.32 -9.32 10.16
N LYS A 101 11.01 -9.97 9.23
CA LYS A 101 11.08 -9.57 7.82
C LYS A 101 10.20 -10.46 6.97
N ARG A 102 9.60 -9.86 5.93
CA ARG A 102 8.85 -10.54 4.88
C ARG A 102 9.56 -11.82 4.40
N PRO A 103 8.99 -13.02 4.51
CA PRO A 103 9.60 -14.24 3.96
C PRO A 103 9.73 -14.21 2.44
N LYS A 104 10.60 -15.09 1.92
CA LYS A 104 10.63 -15.46 0.51
C LYS A 104 9.48 -16.44 0.24
N PHE A 105 8.34 -15.87 -0.13
CA PHE A 105 7.15 -16.66 -0.46
C PHE A 105 7.32 -17.43 -1.76
N VAL A 106 6.77 -18.64 -1.78
CA VAL A 106 6.61 -19.47 -2.98
C VAL A 106 5.14 -19.42 -3.42
N SER A 107 4.89 -19.66 -4.71
CA SER A 107 3.52 -19.76 -5.21
C SER A 107 2.84 -21.01 -4.63
N PRO A 108 1.64 -20.90 -4.04
CA PRO A 108 0.86 -22.07 -3.62
C PRO A 108 0.61 -23.07 -4.76
N ASP A 109 0.51 -22.61 -6.01
CA ASP A 109 0.28 -23.50 -7.15
C ASP A 109 1.49 -24.42 -7.42
N LYS A 110 2.71 -23.88 -7.26
CA LYS A 110 3.95 -24.66 -7.37
C LYS A 110 4.13 -25.63 -6.22
N VAL A 111 3.45 -25.41 -5.11
CA VAL A 111 3.48 -26.28 -3.93
C VAL A 111 2.65 -27.55 -4.16
N VAL A 112 1.56 -27.50 -4.93
CA VAL A 112 0.71 -28.66 -5.23
C VAL A 112 1.48 -29.74 -6.02
N GLU A 113 2.43 -29.33 -6.85
CA GLU A 113 3.30 -30.25 -7.60
C GLU A 113 4.33 -30.95 -6.71
N LEU A 114 4.64 -30.37 -5.55
CA LEU A 114 5.55 -30.97 -4.58
C LEU A 114 4.76 -32.02 -3.79
N LYS A 115 5.23 -33.28 -3.83
CA LYS A 115 4.66 -34.40 -3.06
C LYS A 115 4.94 -34.23 -1.56
N LEU A 116 4.45 -33.15 -0.95
CA LEU A 116 4.73 -32.81 0.42
C LEU A 116 3.89 -33.67 1.37
N ILE A 117 4.50 -34.05 2.49
CA ILE A 117 3.87 -34.88 3.51
C ILE A 117 3.41 -33.95 4.62
N ARG A 118 2.14 -34.01 5.01
CA ARG A 118 1.62 -33.20 6.11
C ARG A 118 2.35 -33.60 7.40
N VAL A 119 2.87 -32.60 8.12
CA VAL A 119 3.51 -32.79 9.42
C VAL A 119 2.43 -33.03 10.48
N SER A 120 2.58 -34.07 11.29
CA SER A 120 1.67 -34.30 12.41
C SER A 120 1.84 -33.28 13.52
N GLU A 121 0.73 -32.94 14.17
CA GLU A 121 0.74 -32.12 15.36
C GLU A 121 1.24 -32.92 16.57
N ALA A 122 2.18 -32.35 17.34
CA ALA A 122 2.73 -33.01 18.51
C ALA A 122 1.65 -33.20 19.58
N GLY A 123 1.53 -34.41 20.12
CA GLY A 123 0.47 -34.78 21.07
C GLY A 123 -0.69 -35.55 20.45
N ASN A 124 -0.74 -35.71 19.12
CA ASN A 124 -1.66 -36.63 18.48
C ASN A 124 -1.22 -38.09 18.71
N THR A 125 -2.08 -38.88 19.35
CA THR A 125 -1.85 -40.31 19.64
C THR A 125 -1.78 -41.20 18.39
N ASN A 126 -2.12 -40.65 17.22
CA ASN A 126 -2.09 -41.33 15.92
C ASN A 126 -0.85 -40.96 15.07
N ALA A 127 0.13 -40.26 15.65
CA ALA A 127 1.36 -39.95 14.92
C ALA A 127 2.11 -41.25 14.58
N PRO A 128 2.49 -41.47 13.30
CA PRO A 128 3.31 -42.62 12.93
C PRO A 128 4.61 -42.65 13.73
N VAL A 129 4.97 -43.84 14.23
CA VAL A 129 6.12 -44.09 15.12
C VAL A 129 7.46 -43.67 14.50
N GLU A 130 7.52 -43.54 13.17
CA GLU A 130 8.70 -43.11 12.39
C GLU A 130 8.72 -41.62 12.06
N GLU A 131 7.80 -40.82 12.60
CA GLU A 131 7.74 -39.40 12.26
C GLU A 131 8.86 -38.62 12.96
N VAL A 132 9.73 -38.04 12.12
CA VAL A 132 10.96 -37.36 12.54
C VAL A 132 10.72 -35.87 12.85
N ILE A 133 9.69 -35.29 12.24
CA ILE A 133 9.37 -33.87 12.30
C ILE A 133 7.93 -33.74 12.79
N PHE A 134 7.73 -32.99 13.87
CA PHE A 134 6.41 -32.61 14.38
C PHE A 134 6.24 -31.11 14.39
N ALA A 135 4.98 -30.66 14.41
CA ALA A 135 4.65 -29.26 14.61
C ALA A 135 3.81 -29.08 15.86
N LYS A 136 4.10 -28.07 16.67
CA LYS A 136 3.19 -27.56 17.71
C LYS A 136 2.68 -26.22 17.21
N ILE A 137 1.37 -26.09 17.03
CA ILE A 137 0.73 -24.81 16.72
C ILE A 137 0.30 -24.19 18.05
N SER A 138 0.55 -22.89 18.24
CA SER A 138 0.11 -22.17 19.43
C SER A 138 -1.43 -22.11 19.51
N ALA A 139 -1.98 -21.93 20.71
CA ALA A 139 -3.44 -21.94 20.90
C ALA A 139 -4.18 -20.82 20.13
N ASP A 140 -3.49 -19.70 19.88
CA ASP A 140 -3.99 -18.57 19.07
C ASP A 140 -3.74 -18.75 17.56
N ASN A 141 -3.12 -19.86 17.14
CA ASN A 141 -2.68 -20.14 15.77
C ASN A 141 -1.71 -19.11 15.17
N GLN A 142 -1.14 -18.20 15.99
CA GLN A 142 -0.27 -17.12 15.53
C GLN A 142 1.21 -17.51 15.49
N ALA A 143 1.58 -18.63 16.09
CA ALA A 143 2.95 -19.11 16.13
C ALA A 143 3.00 -20.64 15.96
N PHE A 144 4.18 -21.13 15.59
CA PHE A 144 4.44 -22.56 15.52
C PHE A 144 5.84 -22.88 16.05
N THR A 145 5.98 -24.07 16.62
CA THR A 145 7.25 -24.66 17.00
C THR A 145 7.43 -25.94 16.21
N LEU A 146 8.59 -26.09 15.56
CA LEU A 146 8.96 -27.32 14.88
C LEU A 146 9.73 -28.20 15.85
N ILE A 147 9.41 -29.48 15.92
CA ILE A 147 10.20 -30.46 16.66
C ILE A 147 10.89 -31.31 15.62
N TRP A 148 12.22 -31.28 15.58
CA TRP A 148 13.00 -31.97 14.57
C TRP A 148 13.96 -32.93 15.24
N PHE A 149 13.82 -34.24 14.99
CA PHE A 149 14.59 -35.28 15.68
C PHE A 149 14.57 -35.10 17.21
N GLY A 150 13.40 -34.73 17.77
CA GLY A 150 13.24 -34.47 19.21
C GLY A 150 13.78 -33.13 19.71
N THR A 151 14.36 -32.30 18.83
CA THR A 151 14.83 -30.94 19.19
C THR A 151 13.74 -29.92 18.86
N ASP A 152 13.32 -29.15 19.87
CA ASP A 152 12.40 -28.04 19.68
C ASP A 152 13.12 -26.85 19.00
N LEU A 153 12.63 -26.47 17.81
CA LEU A 153 13.02 -25.31 17.02
C LEU A 153 11.86 -24.30 17.05
N GLY A 154 11.97 -23.29 17.91
CA GLY A 154 10.97 -22.21 18.03
C GLY A 154 10.70 -21.81 19.48
N PRO A 155 9.64 -21.04 19.75
CA PRO A 155 8.53 -20.71 18.82
C PRO A 155 8.87 -19.65 17.77
N TYR A 156 8.28 -19.79 16.59
CA TYR A 156 8.33 -18.78 15.53
C TYR A 156 6.94 -18.17 15.32
N ALA A 157 6.86 -16.85 15.47
CA ALA A 157 5.64 -16.11 15.15
C ALA A 157 5.41 -16.08 13.63
N LEU A 158 4.14 -16.08 13.22
CA LEU A 158 3.77 -15.87 11.84
C LEU A 158 4.17 -14.44 11.40
N PRO A 159 4.58 -14.26 10.13
CA PRO A 159 5.21 -13.02 9.71
C PRO A 159 4.26 -11.82 9.72
N VAL A 160 4.73 -10.72 10.31
CA VAL A 160 4.18 -9.37 10.17
C VAL A 160 5.19 -8.53 9.39
N TYR A 161 4.77 -7.88 8.30
CA TYR A 161 5.68 -7.09 7.46
C TYR A 161 4.98 -6.03 6.62
N GLU A 162 5.72 -5.02 6.18
CA GLU A 162 5.20 -3.94 5.32
C GLU A 162 4.91 -4.40 3.88
N ASP A 163 3.76 -3.97 3.34
CA ASP A 163 3.36 -4.23 1.95
C ASP A 163 4.04 -3.28 0.97
N ARG A 164 5.27 -3.63 0.57
CA ARG A 164 6.07 -2.91 -0.43
C ARG A 164 5.41 -2.80 -1.81
N GLY A 165 4.41 -3.63 -2.14
CA GLY A 165 3.74 -3.57 -3.44
C GLY A 165 2.96 -2.26 -3.64
N SER A 166 2.55 -1.63 -2.54
CA SER A 166 1.84 -0.35 -2.56
C SER A 166 2.76 0.81 -2.98
N GLU A 167 4.00 0.85 -2.50
CA GLU A 167 4.98 1.90 -2.81
C GLU A 167 5.36 1.93 -4.27
N VAL A 168 5.65 0.76 -4.87
CA VAL A 168 6.03 0.68 -6.29
C VAL A 168 4.90 1.18 -7.17
N ARG A 169 3.65 0.82 -6.86
CA ARG A 169 2.48 1.29 -7.60
C ARG A 169 2.28 2.81 -7.43
N ARG A 170 2.46 3.34 -6.21
CA ARG A 170 2.40 4.80 -5.97
C ARG A 170 3.49 5.54 -6.74
N ALA A 171 4.72 5.05 -6.71
CA ALA A 171 5.83 5.63 -7.48
C ALA A 171 5.53 5.65 -8.99
N LEU A 172 4.98 4.55 -9.54
CA LEU A 172 4.59 4.47 -10.95
C LEU A 172 3.43 5.41 -11.33
N LEU A 173 2.47 5.60 -10.41
CA LEU A 173 1.31 6.47 -10.64
C LEU A 173 1.59 7.95 -10.33
N THR A 174 2.72 8.26 -9.69
CA THR A 174 3.05 9.63 -9.30
C THR A 174 3.11 10.57 -10.50
N PRO A 175 3.81 10.25 -11.62
CA PRO A 175 3.83 11.14 -12.79
C PRO A 175 2.43 11.42 -13.35
N LEU A 176 1.56 10.40 -13.39
CA LEU A 176 0.18 10.54 -13.86
C LEU A 176 -0.65 11.43 -12.94
N ALA A 177 -0.54 11.22 -11.63
CA ALA A 177 -1.22 12.04 -10.63
C ALA A 177 -0.75 13.50 -10.72
N THR A 178 0.57 13.73 -10.87
CA THR A 178 1.15 15.08 -11.01
C THR A 178 0.61 15.79 -12.26
N MET A 179 0.49 15.09 -13.39
CA MET A 179 -0.11 15.67 -14.60
C MET A 179 -1.58 16.07 -14.36
N GLY A 180 -2.35 15.23 -13.67
CA GLY A 180 -3.72 15.55 -13.31
C GLY A 180 -3.83 16.80 -12.44
N ASP A 181 -2.95 16.93 -11.43
CA ASP A 181 -2.91 18.12 -10.57
C ASP A 181 -2.58 19.39 -11.36
N VAL A 182 -1.61 19.33 -12.28
CA VAL A 182 -1.26 20.46 -13.16
C VAL A 182 -2.43 20.86 -14.05
N ILE A 183 -3.16 19.89 -14.63
CA ILE A 183 -4.32 20.17 -15.48
C ILE A 183 -5.40 20.90 -14.68
N VAL A 184 -5.71 20.44 -13.46
CA VAL A 184 -6.70 21.09 -12.59
C VAL A 184 -6.31 22.55 -12.33
N VAL A 185 -5.04 22.81 -11.99
CA VAL A 185 -4.55 24.18 -11.77
C VAL A 185 -4.68 25.03 -13.03
N VAL A 186 -4.30 24.53 -14.20
CA VAL A 186 -4.38 25.26 -15.48
C VAL A 186 -5.83 25.60 -15.83
N VAL A 187 -6.76 24.65 -15.67
CA VAL A 187 -8.18 24.86 -15.95
C VAL A 187 -8.77 25.92 -15.02
N VAL A 188 -8.48 25.85 -13.72
CA VAL A 188 -8.95 26.85 -12.74
C VAL A 188 -8.44 28.25 -13.10
N VAL A 189 -7.14 28.38 -13.42
CA VAL A 189 -6.55 29.65 -13.83
C VAL A 189 -7.20 30.18 -15.12
N ALA A 190 -7.41 29.32 -16.12
CA ALA A 190 -8.03 29.69 -17.38
C ALA A 190 -9.49 30.16 -17.21
N VAL A 191 -10.29 29.46 -16.39
CA VAL A 191 -11.67 29.84 -16.08
C VAL A 191 -11.73 31.18 -15.39
N VAL A 192 -10.88 31.41 -14.38
CA VAL A 192 -10.89 32.69 -13.66
C VAL A 192 -10.41 33.83 -14.57
N ALA A 193 -9.35 33.62 -15.34
CA ALA A 193 -8.90 34.61 -16.33
C ALA A 193 -10.00 34.92 -17.34
N GLY A 194 -10.68 33.89 -17.87
CA GLY A 194 -11.80 34.03 -18.79
C GLY A 194 -12.98 34.80 -18.17
N ALA A 195 -13.33 34.52 -16.91
CA ALA A 195 -14.36 35.26 -16.19
C ALA A 195 -14.00 36.73 -16.04
N ILE A 196 -12.77 37.06 -15.62
CA ILE A 196 -12.32 38.44 -15.46
C ILE A 196 -12.33 39.18 -16.80
N VAL A 197 -11.85 38.53 -17.88
CA VAL A 197 -11.92 39.08 -19.24
C VAL A 197 -13.37 39.31 -19.65
N GLY A 198 -14.25 38.32 -19.48
CA GLY A 198 -15.67 38.41 -19.81
C GLY A 198 -16.39 39.54 -19.06
N TYR A 199 -16.21 39.63 -17.73
CA TYR A 199 -16.74 40.71 -16.92
C TYR A 199 -16.22 42.09 -17.34
N GLY A 200 -14.92 42.18 -17.67
CA GLY A 200 -14.32 43.42 -18.19
C GLY A 200 -14.90 43.85 -19.54
N TYR A 201 -15.18 42.90 -20.45
CA TYR A 201 -15.84 43.18 -21.72
C TYR A 201 -17.30 43.61 -21.54
N ALA A 202 -18.06 42.92 -20.68
CA ALA A 202 -19.46 43.25 -20.41
C ALA A 202 -19.62 44.64 -19.75
N ALA A 203 -18.77 44.97 -18.77
CA ALA A 203 -18.76 46.29 -18.12
C ALA A 203 -18.28 47.42 -19.07
N GLY A 204 -17.43 47.10 -20.04
CA GLY A 204 -17.00 48.04 -21.08
C GLY A 204 -18.12 48.36 -22.10
N GLN A 205 -18.96 47.39 -22.44
CA GLN A 205 -20.08 47.59 -23.37
C GLN A 205 -21.21 48.45 -22.79
N THR A 206 -21.48 48.37 -21.48
CA THR A 206 -22.48 49.23 -20.82
C THR A 206 -22.09 50.71 -20.81
N CYS A 207 -20.82 51.05 -21.03
CA CYS A 207 -20.36 52.45 -21.12
C CYS A 207 -20.47 53.05 -22.53
N HIS A 208 -20.88 52.26 -23.54
CA HIS A 208 -20.89 52.65 -24.96
C HIS A 208 -22.27 52.59 -25.64
N HIS A 209 -23.35 52.35 -24.89
CA HIS A 209 -24.70 52.57 -25.39
C HIS A 209 -25.20 53.96 -24.96
N PRO A 210 -25.35 54.94 -25.88
CA PRO A 210 -26.09 56.17 -25.63
C PRO A 210 -27.60 55.91 -25.51
#